data_AF-N9RRY6-F1
#
_entry.id   AF-N9RRY6-F1
#
_cell.length_a   1.000
_cell.length_b   1.000
_cell.length_c   1.000
_cell.angle_alpha   90.00
_cell.angle_beta   90.00
_cell.angle_gamma   90.00
#
_symmetry.space_group_name_H-M   'P 1'
#
loop_
_entity.id
_entity.type
_entity.pdbx_description
1 polymer ?
#
loop_
_entity_poly.entity_id
_entity_poly.type
_entity_poly.pdbx_seq_one_letter_code
_entity_poly.pdbx_strand_id
1 'polypeptide(L)'
;MITGIEILKFGVEDRAASNKFLADFGLKQSQSDIEGADLYQTQNGSKIYLFDCDDIRLPKAIESGSTLREVTWGLDDAAHDLAQLALRLNDVEGYQASADMVQCIDPNGMTIRFQKSFTQELPALKTEGINQYGNVQRVNAASPVYEKGQPVAIGHVVFFTPDLETTENFYREKLSFHLSDAYRNRGAFLRCRGQGFHHDLFLLSVPNKPAGLNHVAFVVRDIHEVIGGGLHMNRSDWSTFIGPGRHPISSAYFWYVNSPLGGAFEYYTNDDFLTEEWQPRIEEHRLELFTEWAIEGGLDDHTRRQVKPA
;
A
#
# COMPACT_ATOMS: atom_id res chain seq x y z
N MET A 1 -5.96 3.55 19.13
CA MET A 1 -4.83 3.04 18.37
C MET A 1 -5.06 3.27 16.89
N ILE A 2 -3.98 3.47 16.10
CA ILE A 2 -4.07 3.53 14.64
C ILE A 2 -4.44 2.13 14.10
N THR A 3 -5.36 2.04 13.13
CA THR A 3 -5.91 0.77 12.63
C THR A 3 -5.33 0.32 11.29
N GLY A 4 -4.89 1.27 10.47
CA GLY A 4 -4.43 1.04 9.10
C GLY A 4 -4.73 2.24 8.20
N ILE A 5 -4.51 2.08 6.89
CA ILE A 5 -4.75 3.12 5.89
C ILE A 5 -6.23 3.13 5.49
N GLU A 6 -6.87 4.29 5.58
CA GLU A 6 -8.30 4.48 5.26
C GLU A 6 -8.50 5.25 3.95
N ILE A 7 -7.68 6.27 3.72
CA ILE A 7 -7.82 7.16 2.55
C ILE A 7 -6.45 7.45 1.93
N LEU A 8 -6.40 7.37 0.61
CA LEU A 8 -5.33 7.92 -0.22
C LEU A 8 -5.88 9.02 -1.13
N LYS A 9 -5.25 10.19 -1.16
CA LYS A 9 -5.58 11.25 -2.11
C LYS A 9 -4.44 11.46 -3.10
N PHE A 10 -4.72 11.29 -4.37
CA PHE A 10 -3.77 11.51 -5.45
C PHE A 10 -4.09 12.80 -6.20
N GLY A 11 -3.05 13.53 -6.59
CA GLY A 11 -3.13 14.57 -7.62
C GLY A 11 -2.53 14.02 -8.89
N VAL A 12 -3.27 14.04 -10.01
CA VAL A 12 -2.87 13.37 -11.25
C VAL A 12 -2.90 14.30 -12.46
N GLU A 13 -1.96 14.11 -13.39
CA GLU A 13 -1.85 14.90 -14.62
C GLU A 13 -2.85 14.46 -15.71
N ASP A 14 -3.13 13.16 -15.77
CA ASP A 14 -4.11 12.58 -16.70
C ASP A 14 -5.22 11.86 -15.93
N ARG A 15 -6.26 12.62 -15.62
CA ARG A 15 -7.43 12.14 -14.89
C ARG A 15 -8.16 11.01 -15.61
N ALA A 16 -8.20 11.03 -16.94
CA ALA A 16 -8.88 9.98 -17.72
C ALA A 16 -8.11 8.65 -17.65
N ALA A 17 -6.78 8.69 -17.84
CA ALA A 17 -5.92 7.51 -17.71
C ALA A 17 -5.94 6.95 -16.29
N SER A 18 -5.91 7.81 -15.25
CA SER A 18 -6.00 7.38 -13.86
C SER A 18 -7.32 6.70 -13.52
N ASN A 19 -8.46 7.23 -14.00
CA ASN A 19 -9.76 6.58 -13.81
C ASN A 19 -9.82 5.21 -14.50
N LYS A 20 -9.32 5.10 -15.74
CA LYS A 20 -9.24 3.80 -16.45
C LYS A 20 -8.36 2.82 -15.67
N PHE A 21 -7.19 3.26 -15.22
CA PHE A 21 -6.25 2.45 -14.46
C PHE A 21 -6.89 1.86 -13.20
N LEU A 22 -7.52 2.68 -12.36
CA LEU A 22 -8.14 2.20 -11.11
C LEU A 22 -9.30 1.22 -11.36
N ALA A 23 -10.08 1.45 -12.43
CA ALA A 23 -11.16 0.55 -12.82
C ALA A 23 -10.63 -0.82 -13.29
N ASP A 24 -9.59 -0.83 -14.13
CA ASP A 24 -8.93 -2.07 -14.59
C ASP A 24 -8.22 -2.77 -13.43
N PHE A 25 -7.62 -2.00 -12.49
CA PHE A 25 -7.00 -2.53 -11.28
C PHE A 25 -8.03 -3.19 -10.33
N GLY A 26 -9.32 -3.07 -10.62
CA GLY A 26 -10.39 -3.77 -9.91
C GLY A 26 -10.95 -3.02 -8.71
N LEU A 27 -10.61 -1.75 -8.55
CA LEU A 27 -11.24 -0.89 -7.55
C LEU A 27 -12.64 -0.46 -8.01
N LYS A 28 -13.57 -0.31 -7.07
CA LYS A 28 -14.95 0.05 -7.36
C LYS A 28 -15.12 1.56 -7.40
N GLN A 29 -15.51 2.11 -8.53
CA GLN A 29 -15.91 3.52 -8.63
C GLN A 29 -17.20 3.76 -7.82
N SER A 30 -17.23 4.86 -7.08
CA SER A 30 -18.37 5.30 -6.28
C SER A 30 -18.62 6.79 -6.50
N GLN A 31 -19.81 7.27 -6.13
CA GLN A 31 -20.07 8.70 -6.10
C GLN A 31 -19.17 9.37 -5.05
N SER A 32 -18.38 10.34 -5.47
CA SER A 32 -17.53 11.11 -4.56
C SER A 32 -18.35 11.98 -3.62
N ASP A 33 -17.94 12.01 -2.36
CA ASP A 33 -18.37 12.95 -1.32
C ASP A 33 -17.56 14.26 -1.33
N ILE A 34 -16.59 14.39 -2.24
CA ILE A 34 -15.81 15.60 -2.48
C ILE A 34 -16.12 16.10 -3.90
N GLU A 35 -16.72 17.28 -3.99
CA GLU A 35 -17.09 17.88 -5.27
C GLU A 35 -15.88 18.00 -6.21
N GLY A 36 -16.03 17.56 -7.45
CA GLY A 36 -14.97 17.64 -8.46
C GLY A 36 -13.78 16.70 -8.23
N ALA A 37 -13.83 15.77 -7.27
CA ALA A 37 -12.88 14.65 -7.15
C ALA A 37 -13.55 13.33 -7.56
N ASP A 38 -12.81 12.38 -8.11
CA ASP A 38 -13.31 11.02 -8.35
C ASP A 38 -13.02 10.13 -7.14
N LEU A 39 -13.86 9.12 -6.90
CA LEU A 39 -13.73 8.21 -5.77
C LEU A 39 -13.77 6.75 -6.23
N TYR A 40 -12.75 6.00 -5.78
CA TYR A 40 -12.68 4.54 -5.87
C TYR A 40 -12.56 3.93 -4.49
N GLN A 41 -13.04 2.69 -4.35
CA GLN A 41 -13.02 1.98 -3.08
C GLN A 41 -12.55 0.54 -3.23
N THR A 42 -11.85 0.06 -2.20
CA THR A 42 -11.60 -1.37 -1.96
C THR A 42 -12.84 -2.03 -1.35
N GLN A 43 -12.83 -3.35 -1.22
CA GLN A 43 -13.97 -4.08 -0.64
C GLN A 43 -14.26 -3.69 0.81
N ASN A 44 -13.23 -3.47 1.63
CA ASN A 44 -13.38 -3.06 3.04
C ASN A 44 -13.81 -1.60 3.21
N GLY A 45 -13.97 -0.85 2.12
CA GLY A 45 -14.45 0.53 2.12
C GLY A 45 -13.36 1.60 2.07
N SER A 46 -12.08 1.24 2.13
CA SER A 46 -10.95 2.20 2.01
C SER A 46 -11.11 3.02 0.73
N LYS A 47 -10.77 4.31 0.78
CA LYS A 47 -11.06 5.27 -0.28
C LYS A 47 -9.79 5.73 -1.00
N ILE A 48 -9.89 5.84 -2.32
CA ILE A 48 -8.88 6.42 -3.19
C ILE A 48 -9.54 7.57 -3.92
N TYR A 49 -9.07 8.80 -3.66
CA TYR A 49 -9.56 9.99 -4.35
C TYR A 49 -8.59 10.43 -5.43
N LEU A 50 -9.16 10.84 -6.56
CA LEU A 50 -8.44 11.49 -7.65
C LEU A 50 -8.83 12.95 -7.76
N PHE A 51 -7.82 13.80 -7.81
CA PHE A 51 -7.91 15.22 -8.07
C PHE A 51 -7.00 15.56 -9.25
N ASP A 52 -7.28 16.66 -9.94
CA ASP A 52 -6.32 17.22 -10.88
C ASP A 52 -5.04 17.66 -10.13
N CYS A 53 -3.87 17.52 -10.75
CA CYS A 53 -2.58 17.69 -10.06
C CYS A 53 -2.35 19.09 -9.45
N ASP A 54 -2.99 20.11 -10.02
CA ASP A 54 -2.96 21.51 -9.62
C ASP A 54 -4.15 21.95 -8.74
N ASP A 55 -4.99 21.00 -8.31
CA ASP A 55 -6.11 21.29 -7.43
C ASP A 55 -5.62 21.87 -6.09
N ILE A 56 -6.02 23.11 -5.80
CA ILE A 56 -5.58 23.90 -4.64
C ILE A 56 -5.98 23.28 -3.29
N ARG A 57 -6.89 22.31 -3.28
CA ARG A 57 -7.34 21.61 -2.07
C ARG A 57 -6.39 20.51 -1.66
N LEU A 58 -5.51 20.07 -2.56
CA LEU A 58 -4.49 19.08 -2.26
C LEU A 58 -3.37 19.69 -1.42
N PRO A 59 -2.83 18.95 -0.43
CA PRO A 59 -1.59 19.33 0.22
C PRO A 59 -0.43 19.42 -0.78
N LYS A 60 0.67 20.07 -0.41
CA LYS A 60 1.86 20.18 -1.28
C LYS A 60 2.38 18.79 -1.69
N ALA A 61 2.79 18.63 -2.95
CA ALA A 61 3.37 17.39 -3.44
C ALA A 61 4.79 17.16 -2.90
N ILE A 62 5.13 15.89 -2.62
CA ILE A 62 6.49 15.48 -2.25
C ILE A 62 7.44 15.36 -3.46
N GLU A 63 6.87 15.19 -4.66
CA GLU A 63 7.58 15.11 -5.93
C GLU A 63 6.76 15.77 -7.06
N SER A 64 7.36 15.93 -8.23
CA SER A 64 6.69 16.51 -9.41
C SER A 64 5.79 15.51 -10.13
N GLY A 65 4.73 15.99 -10.77
CA GLY A 65 3.83 15.17 -11.60
C GLY A 65 2.73 14.48 -10.80
N SER A 66 2.16 13.42 -11.37
CA SER A 66 1.19 12.58 -10.66
C SER A 66 1.83 11.92 -9.42
N THR A 67 1.26 12.14 -8.24
CA THR A 67 1.74 11.51 -7.00
C THR A 67 0.67 11.49 -5.91
N LEU A 68 0.94 10.74 -4.84
CA LEU A 68 0.17 10.72 -3.62
C LEU A 68 0.40 12.02 -2.82
N ARG A 69 -0.67 12.59 -2.29
CA ARG A 69 -0.66 13.91 -1.63
C ARG A 69 -1.08 13.86 -0.17
N GLU A 70 -1.82 12.82 0.22
CA GLU A 70 -2.26 12.62 1.60
C GLU A 70 -2.47 11.13 1.89
N VAL A 71 -2.02 10.68 3.06
CA VAL A 71 -2.38 9.38 3.65
C VAL A 71 -3.21 9.62 4.91
N THR A 72 -4.44 9.11 4.93
CA THR A 72 -5.27 9.12 6.14
C THR A 72 -5.26 7.76 6.82
N TRP A 73 -4.95 7.77 8.11
CA TRP A 73 -4.90 6.63 9.00
C TRP A 73 -6.16 6.56 9.86
N GLY A 74 -6.71 5.36 10.00
CA GLY A 74 -7.89 5.11 10.84
C GLY A 74 -7.54 5.03 12.32
N LEU A 75 -8.48 5.42 13.17
CA LEU A 75 -8.38 5.36 14.62
C LEU A 75 -9.55 4.55 15.18
N ASP A 76 -9.24 3.68 16.13
CA ASP A 76 -10.20 2.82 16.83
C ASP A 76 -11.04 3.61 17.85
N ASP A 77 -10.39 4.14 18.90
CA ASP A 77 -11.00 5.06 19.87
C ASP A 77 -10.64 6.49 19.48
N ALA A 78 -11.30 7.00 18.45
CA ALA A 78 -11.00 8.30 17.87
C ALA A 78 -10.97 9.45 18.90
N ALA A 79 -11.84 9.43 19.91
CA ALA A 79 -11.89 10.49 20.91
C ALA A 79 -10.61 10.51 21.77
N HIS A 80 -10.18 9.34 22.26
CA HIS A 80 -8.95 9.21 23.03
C HIS A 80 -7.71 9.44 22.14
N ASP A 81 -7.67 8.80 20.98
CA ASP A 81 -6.51 8.76 20.10
C ASP A 81 -6.16 10.11 19.50
N LEU A 82 -7.17 10.86 19.04
CA LEU A 82 -6.96 12.21 18.50
C LEU A 82 -6.39 13.14 19.57
N ALA A 83 -6.85 13.03 20.82
CA ALA A 83 -6.30 13.82 21.92
C ALA A 83 -4.82 13.50 22.19
N GLN A 84 -4.43 12.23 22.15
CA GLN A 84 -3.03 11.83 22.32
C GLN A 84 -2.16 12.25 21.14
N LEU A 85 -2.65 12.12 19.91
CA LEU A 85 -1.95 12.57 18.70
C LEU A 85 -1.78 14.09 18.69
N ALA A 86 -2.81 14.84 19.09
CA ALA A 86 -2.73 16.29 19.21
C ALA A 86 -1.64 16.76 20.18
N LEU A 87 -1.46 16.06 21.30
CA LEU A 87 -0.38 16.35 22.24
C LEU A 87 1.02 16.03 21.67
N ARG A 88 1.15 14.92 20.94
CA ARG A 88 2.43 14.46 20.39
C ARG A 88 2.90 15.24 19.16
N LEU A 89 1.96 15.76 18.37
CA LEU A 89 2.21 16.35 17.06
C LEU A 89 2.11 17.88 17.03
N ASN A 90 1.78 18.54 18.15
CA ASN A 90 1.57 20.00 18.16
C ASN A 90 2.82 20.83 17.78
N ASP A 91 4.00 20.23 17.82
CA ASP A 91 5.29 20.81 17.46
C ASP A 91 5.75 20.40 16.05
N VAL A 92 4.97 19.59 15.35
CA VAL A 92 5.30 19.07 14.02
C VAL A 92 4.80 20.03 12.93
N GLU A 93 5.56 20.14 11.84
CA GLU A 93 5.19 20.98 10.70
C GLU A 93 3.80 20.60 10.15
N GLY A 94 3.04 21.60 9.72
CA GLY A 94 1.70 21.40 9.15
C GLY A 94 0.65 20.91 10.14
N TYR A 95 0.95 20.91 11.44
CA TYR A 95 0.01 20.49 12.48
C TYR A 95 -1.31 21.25 12.40
N GLN A 96 -2.41 20.51 12.31
CA GLN A 96 -3.77 21.01 12.48
C GLN A 96 -4.59 19.98 13.23
N ALA A 97 -5.51 20.43 14.08
CA ALA A 97 -6.40 19.57 14.83
C ALA A 97 -7.82 20.15 14.91
N SER A 98 -8.80 19.27 14.87
CA SER A 98 -10.22 19.52 15.09
C SER A 98 -10.79 18.43 16.00
N ALA A 99 -12.10 18.44 16.23
CA ALA A 99 -12.76 17.40 17.03
C ALA A 99 -12.74 16.02 16.38
N ASP A 100 -12.58 15.96 15.06
CA ASP A 100 -12.70 14.76 14.22
C ASP A 100 -11.40 14.38 13.50
N MET A 101 -10.36 15.22 13.59
CA MET A 101 -9.14 15.04 12.80
C MET A 101 -7.90 15.62 13.47
N VAL A 102 -6.77 14.96 13.27
CA VAL A 102 -5.42 15.52 13.47
C VAL A 102 -4.63 15.29 12.18
N GLN A 103 -3.85 16.27 11.75
CA GLN A 103 -2.91 16.11 10.63
C GLN A 103 -1.58 16.78 10.93
N CYS A 104 -0.55 16.38 10.19
CA CYS A 104 0.76 17.05 10.13
C CYS A 104 1.47 16.66 8.82
N ILE A 105 2.66 17.19 8.62
CA ILE A 105 3.59 16.82 7.54
C ILE A 105 4.70 15.97 8.17
N ASP A 106 4.92 14.78 7.64
CA ASP A 106 6.01 13.90 8.09
C ASP A 106 7.38 14.46 7.64
N PRO A 107 8.51 13.94 8.15
CA PRO A 107 9.84 14.41 7.73
C PRO A 107 10.15 14.21 6.24
N ASN A 108 9.42 13.34 5.55
CA ASN A 108 9.55 13.10 4.11
C ASN A 108 8.72 14.10 3.27
N GLY A 109 7.96 14.98 3.92
CA GLY A 109 7.08 15.98 3.30
C GLY A 109 5.66 15.50 2.99
N MET A 110 5.32 14.26 3.34
CA MET A 110 3.99 13.68 3.12
C MET A 110 3.00 14.20 4.16
N THR A 111 1.84 14.67 3.69
CA THR A 111 0.75 15.01 4.60
C THR A 111 0.10 13.74 5.12
N ILE A 112 0.11 13.58 6.43
CA ILE A 112 -0.55 12.47 7.12
C ILE A 112 -1.70 12.99 7.97
N ARG A 113 -2.82 12.28 7.91
CA ARG A 113 -4.06 12.63 8.61
C ARG A 113 -4.54 11.44 9.43
N PHE A 114 -5.22 11.71 10.52
CA PHE A 114 -5.80 10.73 11.42
C PHE A 114 -7.25 11.08 11.67
N GLN A 115 -8.13 10.09 11.59
CA GLN A 115 -9.56 10.25 11.86
C GLN A 115 -10.17 8.92 12.29
N LYS A 116 -11.44 8.94 12.73
CA LYS A 116 -12.15 7.70 13.08
C LYS A 116 -12.16 6.72 11.90
N SER A 117 -11.79 5.46 12.18
CA SER A 117 -11.84 4.39 11.19
C SER A 117 -13.27 4.16 10.70
N PHE A 118 -13.42 3.96 9.39
CA PHE A 118 -14.70 3.63 8.76
C PHE A 118 -14.62 2.36 7.91
N THR A 119 -13.42 1.80 7.71
CA THR A 119 -13.24 0.49 7.09
C THR A 119 -13.95 -0.60 7.90
N GLN A 120 -14.38 -1.63 7.20
CA GLN A 120 -15.19 -2.70 7.76
C GLN A 120 -14.43 -4.02 7.66
N GLU A 121 -14.51 -4.83 8.72
CA GLU A 121 -14.17 -6.23 8.60
C GLU A 121 -15.11 -6.89 7.60
N LEU A 122 -14.52 -7.56 6.61
CA LEU A 122 -15.30 -8.29 5.62
C LEU A 122 -15.54 -9.71 6.15
N PRO A 123 -16.80 -10.12 6.38
CA PRO A 123 -17.09 -11.47 6.82
C PRO A 123 -16.56 -12.46 5.78
N ALA A 124 -15.75 -13.42 6.26
CA ALA A 124 -15.05 -14.48 5.52
C ALA A 124 -15.26 -14.43 3.99
N LEU A 125 -14.51 -13.55 3.31
CA LEU A 125 -14.31 -13.71 1.88
C LEU A 125 -13.90 -15.15 1.65
N LYS A 126 -14.67 -15.88 0.85
CA LYS A 126 -14.38 -17.29 0.60
C LYS A 126 -13.08 -17.37 -0.22
N THR A 127 -11.96 -17.51 0.46
CA THR A 127 -10.71 -17.93 -0.13
C THR A 127 -10.71 -19.44 -0.17
N GLU A 128 -10.66 -20.02 -1.36
CA GLU A 128 -10.54 -21.48 -1.49
C GLU A 128 -9.19 -21.91 -0.90
N GLY A 129 -9.21 -22.80 0.09
CA GLY A 129 -8.00 -23.23 0.80
C GLY A 129 -6.94 -23.84 -0.12
N ILE A 130 -5.65 -23.72 0.20
CA ILE A 130 -4.55 -24.31 -0.58
C ILE A 130 -4.25 -25.73 -0.10
N ASN A 131 -4.20 -26.70 -1.02
CA ASN A 131 -3.73 -28.05 -0.69
C ASN A 131 -2.22 -28.03 -0.47
N GLN A 132 -1.80 -28.24 0.78
CA GLN A 132 -0.41 -28.41 1.17
C GLN A 132 -0.14 -29.88 1.50
N TYR A 133 1.12 -30.30 1.46
CA TYR A 133 1.49 -31.65 1.89
C TYR A 133 1.08 -31.85 3.36
N GLY A 134 0.18 -32.80 3.62
CA GLY A 134 -0.37 -33.06 4.96
C GLY A 134 -1.58 -32.18 5.35
N ASN A 135 -2.02 -31.24 4.51
CA ASN A 135 -3.18 -30.39 4.75
C ASN A 135 -3.97 -30.18 3.44
N VAL A 136 -4.89 -31.11 3.16
CA VAL A 136 -5.75 -31.07 1.97
C VAL A 136 -7.06 -30.36 2.31
N GLN A 137 -7.25 -29.15 1.80
CA GLN A 137 -8.42 -28.31 2.05
C GLN A 137 -9.45 -28.35 0.91
N ARG A 138 -9.05 -28.78 -0.29
CA ARG A 138 -9.90 -28.96 -1.47
C ARG A 138 -9.93 -30.43 -1.87
N VAL A 139 -11.11 -31.05 -1.76
CA VAL A 139 -11.40 -32.43 -2.19
C VAL A 139 -12.42 -32.38 -3.31
N ASN A 140 -12.15 -33.06 -4.43
CA ASN A 140 -12.99 -33.03 -5.64
C ASN A 140 -13.27 -31.61 -6.17
N ALA A 141 -12.35 -30.66 -5.94
CA ALA A 141 -12.46 -29.26 -6.37
C ALA A 141 -11.10 -28.74 -6.88
N ALA A 142 -11.12 -27.97 -7.96
CA ALA A 142 -9.95 -27.28 -8.50
C ALA A 142 -9.66 -25.97 -7.73
N SER A 143 -8.42 -25.46 -7.84
CA SER A 143 -8.08 -24.12 -7.36
C SER A 143 -8.76 -23.04 -8.21
N PRO A 144 -9.09 -21.87 -7.64
CA PRO A 144 -9.66 -20.77 -8.39
C PRO A 144 -8.68 -20.24 -9.45
N VAL A 145 -9.24 -19.73 -10.55
CA VAL A 145 -8.53 -18.93 -11.55
C VAL A 145 -9.29 -17.62 -11.66
N TYR A 146 -8.64 -16.52 -11.30
CA TYR A 146 -9.26 -15.21 -11.27
C TYR A 146 -9.06 -14.49 -12.60
N GLU A 147 -10.14 -13.93 -13.14
CA GLU A 147 -10.09 -13.15 -14.37
C GLU A 147 -9.47 -11.76 -14.17
N LYS A 148 -9.61 -11.20 -12.96
CA LYS A 148 -9.06 -9.90 -12.54
C LYS A 148 -8.90 -9.85 -11.02
N GLY A 149 -8.10 -8.90 -10.54
CA GLY A 149 -7.97 -8.62 -9.11
C GLY A 149 -9.18 -7.87 -8.56
N GLN A 150 -9.47 -8.09 -7.28
CA GLN A 150 -10.48 -7.35 -6.52
C GLN A 150 -9.87 -6.96 -5.17
N PRO A 151 -9.12 -5.84 -5.10
CA PRO A 151 -8.51 -5.34 -3.87
C PRO A 151 -9.43 -5.38 -2.65
N VAL A 152 -9.02 -6.12 -1.63
CA VAL A 152 -9.76 -6.30 -0.38
C VAL A 152 -9.61 -5.06 0.49
N ALA A 153 -8.38 -4.61 0.70
CA ALA A 153 -8.01 -3.43 1.48
C ALA A 153 -6.74 -2.79 0.92
N ILE A 154 -6.45 -1.57 1.37
CA ILE A 154 -5.12 -0.98 1.22
C ILE A 154 -4.25 -1.62 2.30
N GLY A 155 -3.14 -2.22 1.88
CA GLY A 155 -2.19 -2.87 2.77
C GLY A 155 -1.16 -1.90 3.31
N HIS A 156 -0.30 -1.44 2.39
CA HIS A 156 0.81 -0.57 2.74
C HIS A 156 1.06 0.52 1.70
N VAL A 157 1.74 1.57 2.15
CA VAL A 157 2.33 2.61 1.30
C VAL A 157 3.84 2.61 1.45
N VAL A 158 4.54 2.84 0.34
CA VAL A 158 6.01 2.83 0.32
C VAL A 158 6.53 4.13 -0.23
N PHE A 159 7.41 4.76 0.53
CA PHE A 159 8.06 6.00 0.15
C PHE A 159 9.55 5.81 -0.04
N PHE A 160 10.09 6.43 -1.08
CA PHE A 160 11.49 6.79 -1.09
C PHE A 160 11.73 7.87 -0.03
N THR A 161 12.79 7.73 0.75
CA THR A 161 13.22 8.74 1.73
C THR A 161 14.72 9.02 1.62
N PRO A 162 15.13 10.31 1.55
CA PRO A 162 16.53 10.69 1.56
C PRO A 162 17.13 10.65 2.98
N ASP A 163 16.30 10.64 4.02
CA ASP A 163 16.71 10.60 5.43
C ASP A 163 15.88 9.55 6.18
N LEU A 164 16.34 8.30 6.07
CA LEU A 164 15.68 7.13 6.66
C LEU A 164 15.60 7.23 8.19
N GLU A 165 16.69 7.62 8.85
CA GLU A 165 16.75 7.65 10.31
C GLU A 165 15.76 8.67 10.88
N THR A 166 15.74 9.89 10.35
CA THR A 166 14.80 10.93 10.81
C THR A 166 13.35 10.50 10.55
N THR A 167 13.06 9.97 9.37
CA THR A 167 11.69 9.55 9.00
C THR A 167 11.22 8.36 9.84
N GLU A 168 12.06 7.33 10.01
CA GLU A 168 11.75 6.15 10.82
C GLU A 168 11.50 6.54 12.28
N ASN A 169 12.37 7.35 12.87
CA ASN A 169 12.23 7.82 14.25
C ASN A 169 10.94 8.61 14.46
N PHE A 170 10.50 9.40 13.48
CA PHE A 170 9.22 10.09 13.57
C PHE A 170 8.05 9.09 13.69
N TYR A 171 7.96 8.10 12.79
CA TYR A 171 6.87 7.12 12.84
C TYR A 171 6.92 6.26 14.11
N ARG A 172 8.11 5.89 14.59
CA ARG A 172 8.27 5.08 15.81
C ARG A 172 7.96 5.88 17.07
N GLU A 173 8.54 7.07 17.23
CA GLU A 173 8.48 7.80 18.50
C GLU A 173 7.25 8.71 18.59
N LYS A 174 6.86 9.40 17.51
CA LYS A 174 5.70 10.31 17.53
C LYS A 174 4.38 9.58 17.30
N LEU A 175 4.38 8.52 16.48
CA LEU A 175 3.16 7.80 16.08
C LEU A 175 3.04 6.40 16.68
N SER A 176 4.09 5.89 17.36
CA SER A 176 4.12 4.56 17.97
C SER A 176 3.98 3.40 16.99
N PHE A 177 4.50 3.56 15.77
CA PHE A 177 4.62 2.44 14.83
C PHE A 177 5.66 1.44 15.34
N HIS A 178 5.42 0.17 15.11
CA HIS A 178 6.31 -0.92 15.48
C HIS A 178 7.18 -1.28 14.28
N LEU A 179 8.49 -1.39 14.50
CA LEU A 179 9.38 -2.00 13.51
C LEU A 179 9.05 -3.48 13.39
N SER A 180 8.87 -3.93 12.16
CA SER A 180 8.69 -5.34 11.84
C SER A 180 10.02 -5.93 11.42
N ASP A 181 10.66 -5.36 10.40
CA ASP A 181 11.99 -5.74 9.97
C ASP A 181 12.67 -4.53 9.29
N ALA A 182 13.97 -4.63 9.04
CA ALA A 182 14.71 -3.59 8.34
C ALA A 182 15.80 -4.16 7.42
N TYR A 183 16.13 -3.39 6.39
CA TYR A 183 17.40 -3.51 5.68
C TYR A 183 18.36 -2.45 6.20
N ARG A 184 19.54 -2.85 6.66
CA ARG A 184 20.53 -1.96 7.27
C ARG A 184 20.82 -0.75 6.36
N ASN A 185 20.58 0.45 6.89
CA ASN A 185 20.77 1.74 6.20
C ASN A 185 20.01 1.87 4.86
N ARG A 186 18.97 1.06 4.66
CA ARG A 186 18.31 0.88 3.37
C ARG A 186 16.81 0.92 3.45
N GLY A 187 16.20 0.40 4.50
CA GLY A 187 14.79 0.63 4.71
C GLY A 187 14.23 0.02 5.97
N ALA A 188 13.04 0.49 6.35
CA ALA A 188 12.36 0.13 7.58
C ALA A 188 10.89 -0.22 7.28
N PHE A 189 10.50 -1.45 7.63
CA PHE A 189 9.13 -1.95 7.51
C PHE A 189 8.40 -1.73 8.83
N LEU A 190 7.37 -0.89 8.81
CA LEU A 190 6.69 -0.39 9.99
C LEU A 190 5.22 -0.79 9.95
N ARG A 191 4.73 -1.40 11.03
CA ARG A 191 3.30 -1.67 11.24
C ARG A 191 2.73 -0.70 12.27
N CYS A 192 1.50 -0.24 12.08
CA CYS A 192 0.87 0.77 12.91
C CYS A 192 0.33 0.21 14.25
N ARG A 193 0.28 -1.12 14.41
CA ARG A 193 -0.19 -1.83 15.60
C ARG A 193 0.79 -2.89 16.05
N GLY A 194 0.83 -3.15 17.36
CA GLY A 194 1.66 -4.21 17.93
C GLY A 194 1.33 -5.60 17.35
N GLN A 195 0.03 -5.87 17.17
CA GLN A 195 -0.50 -7.04 16.48
C GLN A 195 -1.13 -6.66 15.14
N GLY A 196 -0.65 -7.25 14.04
CA GLY A 196 -1.11 -6.95 12.69
C GLY A 196 -0.24 -7.58 11.62
N PHE A 197 -0.55 -7.28 10.37
CA PHE A 197 0.27 -7.70 9.23
C PHE A 197 1.65 -7.02 9.22
N HIS A 198 2.57 -7.59 8.44
CA HIS A 198 4.00 -7.28 8.50
C HIS A 198 4.29 -5.78 8.43
N HIS A 199 3.60 -5.00 7.61
CA HIS A 199 3.79 -3.56 7.58
C HIS A 199 2.60 -2.84 6.95
N ASP A 200 2.38 -1.60 7.36
CA ASP A 200 1.48 -0.64 6.72
C ASP A 200 2.28 0.48 6.02
N LEU A 201 3.55 0.64 6.39
CA LEU A 201 4.47 1.63 5.84
C LEU A 201 5.83 0.98 5.59
N PHE A 202 6.41 1.22 4.42
CA PHE A 202 7.82 0.93 4.16
C PHE A 202 8.56 2.19 3.73
N LEU A 203 9.65 2.49 4.43
CA LEU A 203 10.55 3.59 4.10
C LEU A 203 11.77 3.01 3.39
N LEU A 204 12.03 3.44 2.15
CA LEU A 204 13.13 2.94 1.33
C LEU A 204 14.13 4.05 1.02
N SER A 205 15.38 3.86 1.41
CA SER A 205 16.49 4.77 1.09
C SER A 205 17.37 4.23 -0.03
N VAL A 206 17.36 4.95 -1.15
CA VAL A 206 18.20 4.69 -2.32
C VAL A 206 19.17 5.87 -2.47
N PRO A 207 20.47 5.64 -2.74
CA PRO A 207 21.44 6.72 -2.77
C PRO A 207 21.05 7.76 -3.82
N ASN A 208 21.06 9.05 -3.45
CA ASN A 208 20.71 10.17 -4.31
C ASN A 208 19.26 10.17 -4.83
N LYS A 209 18.37 9.34 -4.28
CA LYS A 209 16.94 9.39 -4.59
C LYS A 209 16.26 10.38 -3.62
N PRO A 210 15.55 11.41 -4.13
CA PRO A 210 14.78 12.31 -3.28
C PRO A 210 13.55 11.60 -2.69
N ALA A 211 12.84 12.31 -1.80
CA ALA A 211 11.52 11.89 -1.34
C ALA A 211 10.58 11.68 -2.55
N GLY A 212 9.73 10.65 -2.47
CA GLY A 212 8.79 10.34 -3.54
C GLY A 212 8.01 9.06 -3.26
N LEU A 213 6.94 8.83 -4.02
CA LEU A 213 6.15 7.61 -3.93
C LEU A 213 6.88 6.47 -4.65
N ASN A 214 7.06 5.35 -3.96
CA ASN A 214 7.52 4.12 -4.59
C ASN A 214 6.32 3.32 -5.10
N HIS A 215 5.45 2.88 -4.20
CA HIS A 215 4.22 2.20 -4.55
C HIS A 215 3.17 2.26 -3.45
N VAL A 216 1.94 1.92 -3.82
CA VAL A 216 0.85 1.58 -2.91
C VAL A 216 0.39 0.16 -3.18
N ALA A 217 0.10 -0.57 -2.11
CA ALA A 217 -0.18 -1.99 -2.19
C ALA A 217 -1.57 -2.34 -1.69
N PHE A 218 -2.16 -3.31 -2.36
CA PHE A 218 -3.53 -3.74 -2.14
C PHE A 218 -3.56 -5.23 -1.91
N VAL A 219 -4.06 -5.63 -0.74
CA VAL A 219 -4.19 -7.05 -0.40
C VAL A 219 -5.31 -7.66 -1.22
N VAL A 220 -5.05 -8.82 -1.80
CA VAL A 220 -6.03 -9.67 -2.50
C VAL A 220 -6.19 -11.00 -1.77
N ARG A 221 -7.17 -11.83 -2.17
CA ARG A 221 -7.57 -13.02 -1.39
C ARG A 221 -6.48 -14.07 -1.25
N ASP A 222 -5.76 -14.31 -2.33
CA ASP A 222 -4.77 -15.38 -2.43
C ASP A 222 -3.79 -15.15 -3.60
N ILE A 223 -2.79 -16.04 -3.71
CA ILE A 223 -1.77 -15.96 -4.76
C ILE A 223 -2.36 -16.12 -6.16
N HIS A 224 -3.43 -16.89 -6.34
CA HIS A 224 -4.06 -17.03 -7.65
C HIS A 224 -4.71 -15.71 -8.10
N GLU A 225 -5.21 -14.91 -7.16
CA GLU A 225 -5.73 -13.58 -7.46
C GLU A 225 -4.62 -12.57 -7.78
N VAL A 226 -3.45 -12.66 -7.13
CA VAL A 226 -2.26 -11.87 -7.53
C VAL A 226 -1.93 -12.13 -9.00
N ILE A 227 -1.88 -13.41 -9.40
CA ILE A 227 -1.62 -13.81 -10.79
C ILE A 227 -2.73 -13.35 -11.74
N GLY A 228 -3.99 -13.57 -11.38
CA GLY A 228 -5.14 -13.17 -12.19
C GLY A 228 -5.23 -11.66 -12.40
N GLY A 229 -4.97 -10.88 -11.36
CA GLY A 229 -4.91 -9.42 -11.39
C GLY A 229 -3.79 -8.90 -12.28
N GLY A 230 -2.56 -9.38 -12.10
CA GLY A 230 -1.44 -8.96 -12.95
C GLY A 230 -1.64 -9.30 -14.43
N LEU A 231 -2.12 -10.51 -14.72
CA LEU A 231 -2.45 -10.90 -16.10
C LEU A 231 -3.58 -10.05 -16.68
N HIS A 232 -4.57 -9.63 -15.87
CA HIS A 232 -5.62 -8.72 -16.32
C HIS A 232 -5.08 -7.36 -16.68
N MET A 233 -4.19 -6.80 -15.85
CA MET A 233 -3.57 -5.50 -16.11
C MET A 233 -2.78 -5.51 -17.42
N ASN A 234 -2.02 -6.58 -17.68
CA ASN A 234 -1.33 -6.75 -18.97
C ASN A 234 -2.31 -6.86 -20.15
N ARG A 235 -3.45 -7.57 -20.01
CA ARG A 235 -4.53 -7.61 -21.03
C ARG A 235 -5.17 -6.25 -21.32
N SER A 236 -5.14 -5.37 -20.33
CA SER A 236 -5.70 -4.02 -20.39
C SER A 236 -4.65 -2.99 -20.82
N ASP A 237 -3.53 -3.44 -21.40
CA ASP A 237 -2.40 -2.67 -21.92
C ASP A 237 -1.60 -1.91 -20.85
N TRP A 238 -1.68 -2.33 -19.58
CA TRP A 238 -0.86 -1.77 -18.51
C TRP A 238 0.43 -2.57 -18.35
N SER A 239 1.57 -1.88 -18.31
CA SER A 239 2.87 -2.52 -18.20
C SER A 239 3.16 -2.98 -16.76
N THR A 240 3.66 -4.21 -16.63
CA THR A 240 4.26 -4.71 -15.39
C THR A 240 5.56 -3.96 -15.08
N PHE A 241 5.72 -3.50 -13.84
CA PHE A 241 7.01 -3.00 -13.35
C PHE A 241 7.91 -4.19 -13.01
N ILE A 242 7.46 -5.05 -12.10
CA ILE A 242 8.11 -6.30 -11.73
C ILE A 242 7.07 -7.26 -11.16
N GLY A 243 7.13 -8.54 -11.54
CA GLY A 243 6.24 -9.55 -11.00
C GLY A 243 5.74 -10.56 -12.04
N PRO A 244 5.09 -11.65 -11.63
CA PRO A 244 4.86 -12.02 -10.24
C PRO A 244 6.18 -12.33 -9.53
N GLY A 245 6.18 -12.16 -8.21
CA GLY A 245 7.36 -12.39 -7.38
C GLY A 245 7.04 -12.75 -5.93
N ARG A 246 8.08 -12.98 -5.13
CA ARG A 246 7.98 -13.19 -3.68
C ARG A 246 9.04 -12.39 -2.92
N HIS A 247 8.61 -11.70 -1.87
CA HIS A 247 9.49 -11.04 -0.90
C HIS A 247 9.82 -12.01 0.25
N PRO A 248 11.11 -12.34 0.49
CA PRO A 248 11.51 -13.16 1.63
C PRO A 248 11.24 -12.48 2.98
N ILE A 249 11.38 -11.14 3.03
CA ILE A 249 11.30 -10.40 4.29
C ILE A 249 9.89 -10.44 4.89
N SER A 250 8.84 -10.25 4.08
CA SER A 250 7.45 -10.26 4.55
C SER A 250 6.71 -11.56 4.24
N SER A 251 7.34 -12.51 3.54
CA SER A 251 6.71 -13.70 2.95
C SER A 251 5.68 -13.42 1.83
N ALA A 252 5.45 -12.16 1.48
CA ALA A 252 4.41 -11.76 0.53
C ALA A 252 4.70 -12.21 -0.90
N TYR A 253 3.66 -12.69 -1.59
CA TYR A 253 3.64 -12.77 -3.05
C TYR A 253 3.13 -11.46 -3.62
N PHE A 254 3.73 -10.99 -4.72
CA PHE A 254 3.43 -9.69 -5.26
C PHE A 254 3.32 -9.67 -6.79
N TRP A 255 2.68 -8.63 -7.31
CA TRP A 255 2.80 -8.18 -8.70
C TRP A 255 2.64 -6.65 -8.79
N TYR A 256 3.67 -5.95 -9.28
CA TYR A 256 3.68 -4.49 -9.43
C TYR A 256 3.33 -4.06 -10.86
N VAL A 257 2.47 -3.05 -10.97
CA VAL A 257 2.02 -2.46 -12.24
C VAL A 257 2.37 -0.98 -12.26
N ASN A 258 2.97 -0.50 -13.36
CA ASN A 258 3.25 0.94 -13.52
C ASN A 258 1.93 1.72 -13.58
N SER A 259 1.84 2.80 -12.81
CA SER A 259 0.60 3.56 -12.63
C SER A 259 0.72 4.98 -13.19
N PRO A 260 -0.33 5.52 -13.86
CA PRO A 260 -0.38 6.93 -14.24
C PRO A 260 -0.61 7.85 -13.02
N LEU A 261 -0.85 7.30 -11.82
CA LEU A 261 -1.03 8.05 -10.58
C LEU A 261 0.30 8.41 -9.89
N GLY A 262 1.44 7.97 -10.44
CA GLY A 262 2.74 8.00 -9.78
C GLY A 262 3.02 6.70 -9.02
N GLY A 263 4.31 6.36 -8.88
CA GLY A 263 4.74 5.08 -8.33
C GLY A 263 4.17 3.86 -9.09
N ALA A 264 4.25 2.69 -8.45
CA ALA A 264 3.56 1.48 -8.89
C ALA A 264 2.34 1.18 -8.01
N PHE A 265 1.42 0.37 -8.54
CA PHE A 265 0.39 -0.29 -7.72
C PHE A 265 0.72 -1.77 -7.61
N GLU A 266 0.61 -2.31 -6.40
CA GLU A 266 0.95 -3.70 -6.09
C GLU A 266 -0.31 -4.50 -5.72
N TYR A 267 -0.49 -5.67 -6.34
CA TYR A 267 -1.31 -6.72 -5.76
C TYR A 267 -0.43 -7.61 -4.89
N TYR A 268 -0.86 -7.87 -3.65
CA TYR A 268 -0.11 -8.77 -2.78
C TYR A 268 -0.98 -9.62 -1.85
N THR A 269 -0.39 -10.65 -1.26
CA THR A 269 -1.01 -11.57 -0.29
C THR A 269 0.06 -12.36 0.47
N ASN A 270 -0.35 -13.07 1.53
CA ASN A 270 0.51 -14.01 2.29
C ASN A 270 1.66 -13.32 3.04
N ASP A 271 1.45 -12.07 3.45
CA ASP A 271 2.36 -11.40 4.35
C ASP A 271 2.24 -11.95 5.78
N ASP A 272 3.36 -11.89 6.51
CA ASP A 272 3.43 -12.40 7.87
C ASP A 272 2.53 -11.61 8.83
N PHE A 273 1.88 -12.31 9.77
CA PHE A 273 1.10 -11.69 10.84
C PHE A 273 1.92 -11.70 12.14
N LEU A 274 2.20 -10.52 12.67
CA LEU A 274 3.13 -10.30 13.77
C LEU A 274 2.39 -9.90 15.05
N THR A 275 3.02 -10.16 16.19
CA THR A 275 2.60 -9.65 17.51
C THR A 275 3.71 -8.78 18.09
N GLU A 276 3.49 -8.22 19.28
CA GLU A 276 4.51 -7.46 20.02
C GLU A 276 5.71 -8.34 20.44
N GLU A 277 5.55 -9.66 20.44
CA GLU A 277 6.65 -10.60 20.74
C GLU A 277 7.63 -10.77 19.58
N TRP A 278 7.27 -10.30 18.38
CA TRP A 278 8.16 -10.35 17.22
C TRP A 278 9.44 -9.55 17.48
N GLN A 279 10.58 -10.18 17.23
CA GLN A 279 11.89 -9.54 17.30
C GLN A 279 12.32 -9.13 15.88
N PRO A 280 12.44 -7.82 15.59
CA PRO A 280 12.77 -7.37 14.26
C PRO A 280 14.11 -7.91 13.78
N ARG A 281 14.12 -8.45 12.56
CA ARG A 281 15.35 -8.84 11.86
C ARG A 281 15.92 -7.61 11.17
N ILE A 282 17.24 -7.48 11.27
CA ILE A 282 18.00 -6.42 10.60
C ILE A 282 18.91 -7.11 9.59
N GLU A 283 18.47 -7.12 8.33
CA GLU A 283 19.14 -7.82 7.24
C GLU A 283 20.07 -6.88 6.47
N GLU A 284 21.12 -7.43 5.85
CA GLU A 284 21.92 -6.69 4.88
C GLU A 284 21.14 -6.54 3.56
N HIS A 285 21.29 -5.43 2.86
CA HIS A 285 20.66 -5.26 1.56
C HIS A 285 21.37 -6.10 0.50
N ARG A 286 20.73 -7.21 0.10
CA ARG A 286 21.13 -8.09 -0.98
C ARG A 286 19.93 -8.38 -1.87
N LEU A 287 20.16 -8.50 -3.18
CA LEU A 287 19.07 -8.75 -4.14
C LEU A 287 18.23 -9.97 -3.75
N GLU A 288 18.89 -11.07 -3.37
CA GLU A 288 18.23 -12.32 -2.95
C GLU A 288 17.37 -12.16 -1.69
N LEU A 289 17.69 -11.20 -0.82
CA LEU A 289 16.93 -10.89 0.40
C LEU A 289 15.80 -9.89 0.14
N PHE A 290 15.92 -9.12 -0.94
CA PHE A 290 14.86 -8.24 -1.41
C PHE A 290 13.78 -9.01 -2.17
N THR A 291 14.17 -10.00 -2.98
CA THR A 291 13.25 -10.77 -3.81
C THR A 291 13.79 -12.19 -4.01
N GLU A 292 13.02 -13.19 -3.61
CA GLU A 292 13.41 -14.60 -3.78
C GLU A 292 13.41 -14.99 -5.26
N TRP A 293 12.35 -14.59 -5.95
CA TRP A 293 12.19 -14.67 -7.38
C TRP A 293 11.20 -13.59 -7.81
N ALA A 294 11.41 -13.04 -8.99
CA ALA A 294 10.44 -12.21 -9.68
C ALA A 294 10.72 -12.24 -11.18
N ILE A 295 9.68 -11.95 -11.95
CA ILE A 295 9.77 -11.88 -13.41
C ILE A 295 9.81 -10.41 -13.80
N GLU A 296 10.98 -9.94 -14.23
CA GLU A 296 11.10 -8.61 -14.83
C GLU A 296 10.34 -8.57 -16.16
N GLY A 297 9.63 -7.47 -16.41
CA GLY A 297 8.77 -7.29 -17.61
C GLY A 297 7.46 -8.07 -17.59
N GLY A 298 7.23 -8.95 -16.61
CA GLY A 298 5.96 -9.65 -16.45
C GLY A 298 5.77 -10.90 -17.29
N LEU A 299 4.54 -11.39 -17.27
CA LEU A 299 4.05 -12.49 -18.11
C LEU A 299 3.15 -11.95 -19.22
N ASP A 300 3.37 -12.45 -20.43
CA ASP A 300 2.47 -12.23 -21.57
C ASP A 300 1.11 -12.87 -21.29
N ASP A 301 0.03 -12.14 -21.54
CA ASP A 301 -1.31 -12.56 -21.15
C ASP A 301 -1.85 -13.70 -22.02
N HIS A 302 -1.43 -13.82 -23.26
CA HIS A 302 -1.90 -14.86 -24.17
C HIS A 302 -1.10 -16.16 -24.01
N THR A 303 0.22 -16.07 -24.07
CA THR A 303 1.15 -17.21 -24.00
C THR A 303 1.43 -17.66 -22.58
N ARG A 304 1.16 -16.82 -21.57
CA ARG A 304 1.46 -17.06 -20.14
C ARG A 304 2.94 -17.31 -19.87
N ARG A 305 3.82 -16.77 -20.70
CA ARG A 305 5.29 -16.88 -20.59
C ARG A 305 5.89 -15.51 -20.31
N GLN A 306 7.12 -15.48 -19.77
CA GLN A 306 7.83 -14.23 -19.57
C GLN A 306 7.91 -13.42 -20.86
N VAL A 307 7.56 -12.14 -20.76
CA VAL A 307 7.78 -11.17 -21.84
C VAL A 307 9.28 -11.04 -22.07
N LYS A 308 9.74 -11.33 -23.28
CA LYS A 308 11.15 -11.18 -23.63
C LYS A 308 11.40 -9.76 -24.12
N PRO A 309 12.54 -9.14 -23.75
CA PRO A 309 13.00 -7.93 -24.42
C PRO A 309 13.11 -8.21 -25.94
N ALA A 310 12.67 -7.25 -26.74
CA ALA A 310 12.83 -7.28 -28.20
C ALA A 310 14.30 -7.10 -28.59
#